data_AF-A0A0C5GB63-F1
#
_entry.id   AF-A0A0C5GB63-F1
#
_cell.length_a   1.000
_cell.length_b   1.000
_cell.length_c   1.000
_cell.angle_alpha   90.00
_cell.angle_beta   90.00
_cell.angle_gamma   90.00
#
_symmetry.space_group_name_H-M   'P 1'
#
loop_
_entity.id
_entity.type
_entity.pdbx_description
1 polymer ?
#
loop_
_entity_poly.entity_id
_entity_poly.type
_entity_poly.pdbx_seq_one_letter_code
_entity_poly.pdbx_strand_id
1 'polypeptide(L)'
;MSMRTAILNDLRKALPERDVPAVQECATKLYNALPKKDDLRQNTVMVAYGGGKDSAYAVAFVRAVHLALAERHGETFRLRVVTMRHGGMPYQVMLNIDRSYAALGLYDDPDVELFLVERDQVRPFDRDRPMPHRLIAFNRVDMLMSGHRSYGDGRATFCNACNLNVADSFGVAARHGGGVDLIITGDSPQEQRDYALWIRRLARGAGQKPADARKGFQGTLETLDGLAQAYFAEIHGTGNVERVKERGVTSDIPTALEFFSIYDYTSYASGAHWRLLTDFLGFVFDEIAFNFTESDCANPALMAHLRGLRTEYVYRRTYREGIAQYVDFALELMRRKHFPDHLVEEMERRYATEEGVEAMRAAATEYGEVAFGVSTEQLVCMVYSPFAGRAAHLHDYLAAEHPELLMDEERIRALLAGGPDEGVGARLERISGLSVTDLQALYDGPLWSPSAELGTQVGVLPLVMDSDPHKKIIRVKRSPEGEEVLDRVAGR
;
A
#
# COMPACT_ATOMS: atom_id res chain seq x y z
N MET A 1 7.73 -3.46 -41.49
CA MET A 1 7.73 -2.52 -40.35
C MET A 1 8.05 -3.33 -39.11
N SER A 2 9.07 -2.98 -38.32
CA SER A 2 9.40 -3.76 -37.12
C SER A 2 8.26 -3.65 -36.09
N MET A 3 8.07 -4.68 -35.25
CA MET A 3 7.10 -4.65 -34.16
C MET A 3 7.25 -3.38 -33.31
N ARG A 4 8.49 -3.01 -32.97
CA ARG A 4 8.83 -1.79 -32.21
C ARG A 4 8.30 -0.52 -32.88
N THR A 5 8.45 -0.37 -34.19
CA THR A 5 7.96 0.79 -34.93
C THR A 5 6.42 0.84 -34.93
N ALA A 6 5.75 -0.31 -35.04
CA ALA A 6 4.28 -0.36 -35.00
C ALA A 6 3.76 0.10 -33.64
N ILE A 7 4.28 -0.48 -32.55
CA ILE A 7 3.90 -0.11 -31.18
C ILE A 7 4.19 1.36 -30.88
N LEU A 8 5.34 1.89 -31.29
CA LEU A 8 5.66 3.31 -31.09
C LEU A 8 4.67 4.23 -31.81
N ASN A 9 4.28 3.88 -33.04
CA ASN A 9 3.30 4.67 -33.78
C ASN A 9 1.89 4.60 -33.18
N ASP A 10 1.50 3.47 -32.61
CA ASP A 10 0.21 3.36 -31.94
C ASP A 10 0.22 4.10 -30.60
N LEU A 11 1.32 4.03 -29.84
CA LEU A 11 1.53 4.86 -28.64
C LEU A 11 1.46 6.35 -28.96
N ARG A 12 2.09 6.81 -30.04
CA ARG A 12 2.02 8.22 -30.50
C ARG A 12 0.59 8.68 -30.81
N LYS A 13 -0.31 7.78 -31.21
CA LYS A 13 -1.74 8.10 -31.46
C LYS A 13 -2.58 8.07 -30.18
N ALA A 14 -2.18 7.25 -29.20
CA ALA A 14 -2.91 7.06 -27.95
C ALA A 14 -2.52 8.08 -26.87
N LEU A 15 -1.26 8.51 -26.85
CA LEU A 15 -0.77 9.55 -25.95
C LEU A 15 -1.47 10.89 -26.21
N PRO A 16 -1.63 11.74 -25.18
CA PRO A 16 -2.06 13.12 -25.37
C PRO A 16 -1.15 13.85 -26.38
N GLU A 17 -1.71 14.75 -27.19
CA GLU A 17 -0.96 15.44 -28.26
C GLU A 17 0.30 16.15 -27.74
N ARG A 18 0.23 16.72 -26.52
CA ARG A 18 1.36 17.39 -25.86
C ARG A 18 2.45 16.43 -25.38
N ASP A 19 2.12 15.16 -25.16
CA ASP A 19 3.04 14.16 -24.60
C ASP A 19 3.90 13.53 -25.72
N VAL A 20 3.43 13.54 -26.97
CA VAL A 20 4.19 13.05 -28.13
C VAL A 20 5.55 13.76 -28.32
N PRO A 21 5.64 15.11 -28.33
CA PRO A 21 6.92 15.80 -28.34
C PRO A 21 7.70 15.60 -27.04
N ALA A 22 7.02 15.46 -25.89
CA ALA A 22 7.64 15.20 -24.60
C ALA A 22 8.40 13.87 -24.57
N VAL A 23 7.89 12.81 -25.23
CA VAL A 23 8.62 11.54 -25.41
C VAL A 23 9.96 11.77 -26.10
N GLN A 24 10.00 12.62 -27.12
CA GLN A 24 11.21 12.90 -27.88
C GLN A 24 12.22 13.71 -27.05
N GLU A 25 11.76 14.69 -26.28
CA GLU A 25 12.64 15.44 -25.37
C GLU A 25 13.18 14.54 -24.24
N CYS A 26 12.31 13.76 -23.63
CA CYS A 26 12.66 12.83 -22.56
C CYS A 26 13.67 11.79 -23.04
N ALA A 27 13.50 11.21 -24.23
CA ALA A 27 14.48 10.30 -24.82
C ALA A 27 15.88 10.94 -24.93
N THR A 28 15.95 12.21 -25.34
CA THR A 28 17.23 12.93 -25.41
C THR A 28 17.86 13.13 -24.02
N LYS A 29 17.07 13.54 -23.02
CA LYS A 29 17.60 13.72 -21.65
C LYS A 29 17.98 12.39 -21.01
N LEU A 30 17.19 11.35 -21.19
CA LEU A 30 17.47 10.02 -20.66
C LEU A 30 18.74 9.44 -21.28
N TYR A 31 18.91 9.52 -22.60
CA TYR A 31 20.17 9.12 -23.25
C TYR A 31 21.39 9.81 -22.62
N ASN A 32 21.28 11.09 -22.29
CA ASN A 32 22.36 11.84 -21.66
C ASN A 32 22.63 11.43 -20.19
N ALA A 33 21.63 10.89 -19.49
CA ALA A 33 21.74 10.41 -18.13
C ALA A 33 22.25 8.95 -18.04
N LEU A 34 22.10 8.15 -19.11
CA LEU A 34 22.57 6.76 -19.12
C LEU A 34 24.10 6.70 -18.94
N PRO A 35 24.62 5.85 -18.04
CA PRO A 35 26.06 5.75 -17.79
C PRO A 35 26.84 5.13 -18.95
N LYS A 36 26.24 4.21 -19.72
CA LYS A 36 26.92 3.46 -20.79
C LYS A 36 26.34 3.86 -22.15
N LYS A 37 26.81 4.97 -22.71
CA LYS A 37 26.27 5.55 -23.96
C LYS A 37 26.76 4.85 -25.22
N ASP A 38 27.92 4.21 -25.16
CA ASP A 38 28.55 3.53 -26.29
C ASP A 38 27.93 2.16 -26.59
N ASP A 39 27.20 1.59 -25.63
CA ASP A 39 26.43 0.35 -25.76
C ASP A 39 25.19 0.46 -24.86
N LEU A 40 24.07 0.88 -25.45
CA LEU A 40 22.86 1.17 -24.69
C LEU A 40 22.32 -0.07 -23.98
N ARG A 41 22.53 -1.27 -24.53
CA ARG A 41 22.00 -2.54 -24.01
C ARG A 41 22.62 -2.97 -22.69
N GLN A 42 23.76 -2.39 -22.33
CA GLN A 42 24.39 -2.63 -21.03
C GLN A 42 23.76 -1.82 -19.90
N ASN A 43 22.90 -0.85 -20.20
CA ASN A 43 22.14 -0.12 -19.19
C ASN A 43 20.86 -0.91 -18.85
N THR A 44 20.55 -1.00 -17.56
CA THR A 44 19.24 -1.49 -17.08
C THR A 44 18.50 -0.33 -16.42
N VAL A 45 17.35 0.01 -16.98
CA VAL A 45 16.47 1.08 -16.47
C VAL A 45 15.21 0.45 -15.91
N MET A 46 14.93 0.74 -14.65
CA MET A 46 13.80 0.17 -13.92
C MET A 46 12.63 1.15 -13.83
N VAL A 47 11.41 0.65 -14.02
CA VAL A 47 10.17 1.36 -13.72
C VAL A 47 9.27 0.48 -12.86
N ALA A 48 8.73 1.03 -11.77
CA ALA A 48 7.77 0.33 -10.93
C ALA A 48 6.37 0.44 -11.54
N TYR A 49 5.65 -0.69 -11.57
CA TYR A 49 4.29 -0.74 -12.08
C TYR A 49 3.37 -1.51 -11.13
N GLY A 50 2.63 -0.77 -10.31
CA GLY A 50 1.71 -1.32 -9.30
C GLY A 50 0.32 -1.70 -9.85
N GLY A 51 0.07 -1.50 -11.14
CA GLY A 51 -1.22 -1.79 -11.77
C GLY A 51 -2.30 -0.72 -11.53
N GLY A 52 -1.92 0.42 -10.96
CA GLY A 52 -2.78 1.60 -10.83
C GLY A 52 -2.71 2.54 -12.02
N LYS A 53 -3.68 3.47 -12.13
CA LYS A 53 -3.82 4.37 -13.29
C LYS A 53 -2.55 5.16 -13.63
N ASP A 54 -1.92 5.77 -12.63
CA ASP A 54 -0.76 6.64 -12.86
C ASP A 54 0.45 5.79 -13.27
N SER A 55 0.59 4.60 -12.68
CA SER A 55 1.71 3.68 -12.95
C SER A 55 1.58 3.06 -14.34
N ALA A 56 0.33 2.85 -14.80
CA ALA A 56 0.02 2.38 -16.14
C ALA A 56 0.41 3.43 -17.19
N TYR A 57 0.13 4.70 -16.90
CA TYR A 57 0.60 5.80 -17.73
C TYR A 57 2.14 5.91 -17.72
N ALA A 58 2.77 5.84 -16.55
CA ALA A 58 4.24 5.93 -16.42
C ALA A 58 4.95 4.84 -17.23
N VAL A 59 4.51 3.58 -17.13
CA VAL A 59 5.11 2.48 -17.91
C VAL A 59 4.88 2.66 -19.42
N ALA A 60 3.70 3.14 -19.83
CA ALA A 60 3.41 3.42 -21.24
C ALA A 60 4.29 4.54 -21.80
N PHE A 61 4.47 5.63 -21.04
CA PHE A 61 5.34 6.75 -21.40
C PHE A 61 6.81 6.30 -21.50
N VAL A 62 7.30 5.57 -20.50
CA VAL A 62 8.67 5.01 -20.50
C VAL A 62 8.87 4.05 -21.68
N ARG A 63 7.87 3.23 -22.01
CA ARG A 63 7.91 2.37 -23.18
C ARG A 63 8.02 3.18 -24.48
N ALA A 64 7.29 4.29 -24.60
CA ALA A 64 7.41 5.17 -25.76
C ALA A 64 8.82 5.77 -25.88
N VAL A 65 9.43 6.19 -24.76
CA VAL A 65 10.82 6.69 -24.71
C VAL A 65 11.81 5.59 -25.09
N HIS A 66 11.66 4.39 -24.54
CA HIS A 66 12.48 3.21 -24.81
C HIS A 66 12.47 2.85 -26.30
N LEU A 67 11.30 2.88 -26.94
CA LEU A 67 11.14 2.63 -28.37
C LEU A 67 11.67 3.78 -29.24
N ALA A 68 11.51 5.04 -28.79
CA ALA A 68 12.07 6.20 -29.48
C ALA A 68 13.61 6.18 -29.51
N LEU A 69 14.27 5.70 -28.46
CA LEU A 69 15.72 5.49 -28.47
C LEU A 69 16.13 4.41 -29.46
N ALA A 70 15.41 3.28 -29.49
CA ALA A 70 15.65 2.23 -30.48
C ALA A 70 15.49 2.74 -31.93
N GLU A 71 14.50 3.60 -32.19
CA GLU A 71 14.29 4.24 -33.50
C GLU A 71 15.46 5.15 -33.90
N ARG A 72 16.04 5.89 -32.95
CA ARG A 72 17.13 6.87 -33.19
C ARG A 72 18.52 6.24 -33.29
N HIS A 73 18.80 5.25 -32.44
CA HIS A 73 20.15 4.72 -32.24
C HIS A 73 20.31 3.28 -32.75
N GLY A 74 19.23 2.62 -33.19
CA GLY A 74 19.24 1.21 -33.62
C GLY A 74 19.26 0.21 -32.45
N GLU A 75 19.42 0.70 -31.22
CA GLU A 75 19.42 -0.06 -29.98
C GLU A 75 18.87 0.79 -28.82
N THR A 76 18.62 0.15 -27.69
CA THR A 76 18.06 0.78 -26.50
C THR A 76 18.53 0.05 -25.24
N PHE A 77 18.19 0.59 -24.08
CA PHE A 77 18.52 0.02 -22.78
C PHE A 77 17.63 -1.18 -22.43
N ARG A 78 18.04 -2.02 -21.48
CA ARG A 78 17.16 -3.05 -20.93
C ARG A 78 16.11 -2.42 -20.01
N LEU A 79 14.85 -2.48 -20.41
CA LEU A 79 13.72 -1.98 -19.63
C LEU A 79 13.27 -3.06 -18.64
N ARG A 80 13.42 -2.80 -17.35
CA ARG A 80 12.92 -3.66 -16.28
C ARG A 80 11.63 -3.08 -15.70
N VAL A 81 10.51 -3.77 -15.87
CA VAL A 81 9.24 -3.40 -15.24
C VAL A 81 8.99 -4.30 -14.04
N VAL A 82 8.71 -3.69 -12.89
CA VAL A 82 8.62 -4.41 -11.61
C VAL A 82 7.30 -4.13 -10.91
N THR A 83 6.62 -5.19 -10.50
CA THR A 83 5.40 -5.12 -9.71
C THR A 83 5.64 -5.74 -8.33
N MET A 84 5.49 -4.94 -7.26
CA MET A 84 5.47 -5.47 -5.90
C MET A 84 4.13 -6.18 -5.66
N ARG A 85 4.18 -7.48 -5.39
CA ARG A 85 2.98 -8.27 -5.12
C ARG A 85 2.71 -8.35 -3.62
N HIS A 86 1.46 -8.13 -3.22
CA HIS A 86 1.03 -8.17 -1.81
C HIS A 86 -0.40 -8.71 -1.68
N GLY A 87 -0.77 -9.20 -0.49
CA GLY A 87 -2.08 -9.80 -0.17
C GLY A 87 -3.26 -8.95 -0.62
N GLY A 88 -3.18 -7.64 -0.40
CA GLY A 88 -4.24 -6.70 -0.77
C GLY A 88 -4.37 -6.36 -2.24
N MET A 89 -3.65 -7.02 -3.17
CA MET A 89 -3.74 -6.78 -4.61
C MET A 89 -4.81 -7.68 -5.25
N PRO A 90 -5.96 -7.14 -5.70
CA PRO A 90 -7.00 -7.94 -6.35
C PRO A 90 -6.52 -8.56 -7.66
N TYR A 91 -7.12 -9.67 -8.05
CA TYR A 91 -6.82 -10.31 -9.35
C TYR A 91 -7.08 -9.38 -10.55
N GLN A 92 -8.04 -8.46 -10.43
CA GLN A 92 -8.29 -7.46 -11.47
C GLN A 92 -7.09 -6.54 -11.73
N VAL A 93 -6.28 -6.26 -10.71
CA VAL A 93 -5.03 -5.48 -10.86
C VAL A 93 -4.02 -6.28 -11.69
N MET A 94 -3.86 -7.58 -11.43
CA MET A 94 -3.01 -8.46 -12.26
C MET A 94 -3.48 -8.52 -13.72
N LEU A 95 -4.80 -8.55 -13.95
CA LEU A 95 -5.39 -8.48 -15.29
C LEU A 95 -5.11 -7.13 -16.00
N ASN A 96 -5.16 -6.01 -15.27
CA ASN A 96 -4.81 -4.69 -15.81
C ASN A 96 -3.33 -4.61 -16.19
N ILE A 97 -2.44 -5.19 -15.37
CA ILE A 97 -1.01 -5.25 -15.65
C ILE A 97 -0.75 -6.07 -16.91
N ASP A 98 -1.36 -7.26 -17.01
CA ASP A 98 -1.23 -8.14 -18.17
C ASP A 98 -1.71 -7.48 -19.47
N ARG A 99 -2.90 -6.85 -19.46
CA ARG A 99 -3.41 -6.10 -20.62
C ARG A 99 -2.46 -4.98 -21.04
N SER A 100 -1.91 -4.25 -20.07
CA SER A 100 -0.95 -3.18 -20.35
C SER A 100 0.33 -3.74 -20.97
N TYR A 101 0.85 -4.87 -20.46
CA TYR A 101 2.03 -5.54 -21.03
C TYR A 101 1.80 -6.02 -22.46
N ALA A 102 0.63 -6.58 -22.74
CA ALA A 102 0.23 -7.00 -24.08
C ALA A 102 0.12 -5.79 -25.04
N ALA A 103 -0.61 -4.74 -24.65
CA ALA A 103 -0.81 -3.54 -25.46
C ALA A 103 0.51 -2.80 -25.78
N LEU A 104 1.46 -2.84 -24.84
CA LEU A 104 2.78 -2.22 -24.97
C LEU A 104 3.82 -3.09 -25.69
N GLY A 105 3.43 -4.31 -26.10
CA GLY A 105 4.31 -5.28 -26.76
C GLY A 105 5.56 -5.59 -25.93
N LEU A 106 5.39 -5.79 -24.62
CA LEU A 106 6.50 -6.01 -23.68
C LEU A 106 6.95 -7.48 -23.62
N TYR A 107 6.02 -8.43 -23.78
CA TYR A 107 6.35 -9.86 -23.69
C TYR A 107 7.33 -10.33 -24.77
N ASP A 108 7.21 -9.81 -25.98
CA ASP A 108 7.97 -10.25 -27.16
C ASP A 108 9.26 -9.44 -27.40
N ASP A 109 9.57 -8.50 -26.50
CA ASP A 109 10.71 -7.62 -26.66
C ASP A 109 11.95 -8.13 -25.88
N PRO A 110 13.05 -8.50 -26.56
CA PRO A 110 14.23 -9.08 -25.90
C PRO A 110 15.00 -8.08 -25.01
N ASP A 111 14.73 -6.78 -25.13
CA ASP A 111 15.31 -5.74 -24.28
C ASP A 111 14.39 -5.44 -23.07
N VAL A 112 13.39 -6.28 -22.78
CA VAL A 112 12.44 -6.09 -21.66
C VAL A 112 12.51 -7.24 -20.65
N GLU A 113 12.46 -6.90 -19.37
CA GLU A 113 12.29 -7.81 -18.24
C GLU A 113 11.02 -7.45 -17.47
N LEU A 114 10.15 -8.44 -17.22
CA LEU A 114 8.90 -8.26 -16.48
C LEU A 114 8.96 -9.08 -15.20
N PHE A 115 8.93 -8.43 -14.04
CA PHE A 115 9.12 -9.10 -12.77
C PHE A 115 8.03 -8.82 -11.73
N LEU A 116 7.74 -9.86 -10.94
CA LEU A 116 7.05 -9.80 -9.67
C LEU A 116 8.08 -9.80 -8.54
N VAL A 117 7.90 -8.90 -7.56
CA VAL A 117 8.63 -8.93 -6.30
C VAL A 117 7.70 -9.47 -5.21
N GLU A 118 8.02 -10.67 -4.75
CA GLU A 118 7.33 -11.39 -3.68
C GLU A 118 8.28 -11.42 -2.46
N ARG A 119 8.29 -10.34 -1.66
CA ARG A 119 9.29 -10.10 -0.58
C ARG A 119 10.71 -10.03 -1.13
N ASP A 120 11.58 -10.93 -0.67
CA ASP A 120 12.97 -11.07 -1.04
C ASP A 120 13.16 -11.78 -2.39
N GLN A 121 12.08 -12.26 -2.99
CA GLN A 121 12.12 -13.04 -4.23
C GLN A 121 11.70 -12.20 -5.43
N VAL A 122 12.54 -12.20 -6.46
CA VAL A 122 12.22 -11.67 -7.78
C VAL A 122 11.88 -12.83 -8.69
N ARG A 123 10.72 -12.75 -9.35
CA ARG A 123 10.21 -13.80 -10.24
C ARG A 123 9.76 -13.21 -11.57
N PRO A 124 9.82 -13.97 -12.67
CA PRO A 124 9.15 -13.58 -13.91
C PRO A 124 7.68 -13.27 -13.65
N PHE A 125 7.15 -12.26 -14.34
CA PHE A 125 5.73 -11.96 -14.30
C PHE A 125 4.92 -13.13 -14.85
N ASP A 126 3.92 -13.53 -14.08
CA ASP A 126 2.93 -14.53 -14.45
C ASP A 126 1.61 -14.09 -13.81
N ARG A 127 0.64 -13.74 -14.67
CA ARG A 127 -0.66 -13.21 -14.27
C ARG A 127 -1.43 -14.19 -13.38
N ASP A 128 -1.35 -15.48 -13.70
CA ASP A 128 -2.17 -16.54 -13.10
C ASP A 128 -1.44 -17.24 -11.94
N ARG A 129 -0.23 -16.76 -11.61
CA ARG A 129 0.58 -17.25 -10.50
C ARG A 129 -0.23 -17.16 -9.19
N PRO A 130 -0.41 -18.24 -8.42
CA PRO A 130 -1.03 -18.15 -7.10
C PRO A 130 -0.14 -17.35 -6.14
N MET A 131 -0.75 -16.66 -5.17
CA MET A 131 0.03 -15.95 -4.15
C MET A 131 0.69 -16.95 -3.19
N PRO A 132 1.99 -16.81 -2.86
CA PRO A 132 2.63 -17.71 -1.91
C PRO A 132 1.91 -17.67 -0.54
N HIS A 133 1.57 -18.82 0.02
CA HIS A 133 0.87 -18.89 1.32
C HIS A 133 1.64 -18.17 2.43
N ARG A 134 2.99 -18.21 2.40
CA ARG A 134 3.84 -17.48 3.34
C ARG A 134 3.63 -15.97 3.23
N LEU A 135 3.44 -15.43 2.02
CA LEU A 135 3.20 -14.00 1.81
C LEU A 135 1.81 -13.58 2.34
N ILE A 136 0.78 -14.41 2.11
CA ILE A 136 -0.56 -14.19 2.66
C ILE A 136 -0.50 -14.15 4.18
N ALA A 137 0.10 -15.18 4.81
CA ALA A 137 0.25 -15.25 6.26
C ALA A 137 1.04 -14.06 6.82
N PHE A 138 2.12 -13.67 6.14
CA PHE A 138 2.94 -12.51 6.51
C PHE A 138 2.12 -11.21 6.50
N ASN A 139 1.39 -10.93 5.41
CA ASN A 139 0.57 -9.73 5.29
C ASN A 139 -0.62 -9.73 6.26
N ARG A 140 -1.26 -10.89 6.47
CA ARG A 140 -2.35 -11.07 7.44
C ARG A 140 -1.91 -10.70 8.85
N VAL A 141 -0.77 -11.22 9.30
CA VAL A 141 -0.28 -10.96 10.67
C VAL A 141 0.09 -9.48 10.84
N ASP A 142 0.74 -8.85 9.86
CA ASP A 142 1.03 -7.40 9.93
C ASP A 142 -0.24 -6.55 10.00
N MET A 143 -1.25 -6.90 9.19
CA MET A 143 -2.53 -6.23 9.15
C MET A 143 -3.25 -6.33 10.51
N LEU A 144 -3.41 -7.54 11.05
CA LEU A 144 -4.08 -7.76 12.33
C LEU A 144 -3.33 -7.09 13.49
N MET A 145 -2.00 -7.23 13.55
CA MET A 145 -1.19 -6.62 14.62
C MET A 145 -1.27 -5.08 14.61
N SER A 146 -1.21 -4.47 13.42
CA SER A 146 -1.34 -3.01 13.31
C SER A 146 -2.78 -2.56 13.62
N GLY A 147 -3.79 -3.26 13.09
CA GLY A 147 -5.20 -2.89 13.30
C GLY A 147 -5.65 -3.02 14.75
N HIS A 148 -5.21 -4.05 15.48
CA HIS A 148 -5.46 -4.20 16.92
C HIS A 148 -4.79 -3.10 17.77
N ARG A 149 -3.80 -2.39 17.23
CA ARG A 149 -3.14 -1.26 17.93
C ARG A 149 -3.76 0.09 17.58
N SER A 150 -4.70 0.10 16.66
CA SER A 150 -5.25 1.34 16.10
C SER A 150 -6.77 1.32 15.95
N TYR A 151 -7.48 0.44 16.67
CA TYR A 151 -8.94 0.31 16.57
C TYR A 151 -9.42 0.10 15.13
N GLY A 152 -8.67 -0.70 14.38
CA GLY A 152 -8.93 -0.95 12.96
C GLY A 152 -8.91 0.31 12.07
N ASP A 153 -8.17 1.37 12.44
CA ASP A 153 -7.95 2.51 11.54
C ASP A 153 -7.46 1.99 10.18
N GLY A 154 -8.18 2.34 9.11
CA GLY A 154 -7.96 1.74 7.80
C GLY A 154 -6.54 1.93 7.29
N ARG A 155 -5.96 3.12 7.50
CA ARG A 155 -4.62 3.42 7.04
C ARG A 155 -3.54 2.74 7.87
N ALA A 156 -3.68 2.73 9.19
CA ALA A 156 -2.79 1.96 10.04
C ALA A 156 -2.80 0.46 9.68
N THR A 157 -3.98 -0.07 9.41
CA THR A 157 -4.21 -1.50 9.15
C THR A 157 -3.63 -1.93 7.79
N PHE A 158 -3.80 -1.13 6.74
CA PHE A 158 -3.45 -1.56 5.38
C PHE A 158 -2.24 -0.83 4.75
N CYS A 159 -1.94 0.41 5.13
CA CYS A 159 -0.92 1.22 4.43
C CYS A 159 0.46 1.19 5.08
N ASN A 160 0.54 1.21 6.42
CA ASN A 160 1.81 1.50 7.11
C ASN A 160 2.88 0.45 6.81
N ALA A 161 2.59 -0.82 7.08
CA ALA A 161 3.50 -1.93 6.78
C ALA A 161 3.78 -2.04 5.27
N CYS A 162 2.77 -1.79 4.44
CA CYS A 162 2.94 -1.83 3.00
C CYS A 162 3.91 -0.76 2.47
N ASN A 163 3.85 0.50 2.94
CA ASN A 163 4.76 1.55 2.46
C ASN A 163 6.24 1.17 2.69
N LEU A 164 6.52 0.50 3.82
CA LEU A 164 7.85 -0.06 4.10
C LEU A 164 8.19 -1.22 3.15
N ASN A 165 7.22 -2.08 2.85
CA ASN A 165 7.39 -3.17 1.88
C ASN A 165 7.61 -2.64 0.45
N VAL A 166 6.99 -1.52 0.07
CA VAL A 166 7.26 -0.85 -1.22
C VAL A 166 8.72 -0.44 -1.27
N ALA A 167 9.23 0.23 -0.22
CA ALA A 167 10.63 0.60 -0.16
C ALA A 167 11.58 -0.62 -0.24
N ASP A 168 11.26 -1.69 0.48
CA ASP A 168 12.01 -2.95 0.39
C ASP A 168 12.00 -3.52 -1.04
N SER A 169 10.84 -3.49 -1.72
CA SER A 169 10.73 -3.99 -3.09
C SER A 169 11.61 -3.24 -4.08
N PHE A 170 11.79 -1.92 -3.91
CA PHE A 170 12.75 -1.15 -4.70
C PHE A 170 14.18 -1.63 -4.45
N GLY A 171 14.56 -1.88 -3.20
CA GLY A 171 15.88 -2.43 -2.85
C GLY A 171 16.13 -3.81 -3.44
N VAL A 172 15.17 -4.73 -3.27
CA VAL A 172 15.22 -6.10 -3.81
C VAL A 172 15.33 -6.09 -5.34
N ALA A 173 14.51 -5.28 -6.01
CA ALA A 173 14.52 -5.19 -7.47
C ALA A 173 15.76 -4.49 -8.03
N ALA A 174 16.24 -3.43 -7.36
CA ALA A 174 17.39 -2.66 -7.78
C ALA A 174 18.69 -3.46 -7.71
N ARG A 175 18.81 -4.42 -6.78
CA ARG A 175 19.99 -5.29 -6.67
C ARG A 175 19.89 -6.59 -7.45
N HIS A 176 18.75 -6.89 -8.05
CA HIS A 176 18.52 -8.16 -8.73
C HIS A 176 19.41 -8.31 -9.98
N GLY A 177 20.07 -9.47 -10.11
CA GLY A 177 20.99 -9.77 -11.21
C GLY A 177 22.24 -8.89 -11.17
N GLY A 178 22.54 -8.20 -12.27
CA GLY A 178 23.62 -7.21 -12.33
C GLY A 178 23.30 -5.86 -11.66
N GLY A 179 22.13 -5.74 -11.04
CA GLY A 179 21.60 -4.48 -10.54
C GLY A 179 20.94 -3.63 -11.63
N VAL A 180 20.49 -2.44 -11.25
CA VAL A 180 19.92 -1.44 -12.16
C VAL A 180 20.79 -0.19 -12.16
N ASP A 181 20.92 0.46 -13.31
CA ASP A 181 21.71 1.68 -13.46
C ASP A 181 20.86 2.91 -13.14
N LEU A 182 19.55 2.85 -13.43
CA LEU A 182 18.67 4.01 -13.30
C LEU A 182 17.23 3.57 -12.94
N ILE A 183 16.56 4.32 -12.05
CA ILE A 183 15.13 4.14 -11.73
C ILE A 183 14.34 5.34 -12.25
N ILE A 184 13.28 5.06 -13.02
CA ILE A 184 12.30 6.07 -13.42
C ILE A 184 11.35 6.36 -12.27
N THR A 185 11.12 7.63 -11.97
CA THR A 185 10.09 8.11 -11.03
C THR A 185 9.22 9.18 -11.66
N GLY A 186 7.94 9.19 -11.27
CA GLY A 186 7.00 10.25 -11.58
C GLY A 186 7.16 11.51 -10.71
N ASP A 187 7.86 11.40 -9.58
CA ASP A 187 7.97 12.48 -8.61
C ASP A 187 8.92 13.57 -9.10
N SER A 188 8.56 14.83 -8.82
CA SER A 188 9.46 15.97 -9.05
C SER A 188 10.71 15.88 -8.14
N PRO A 189 11.86 16.48 -8.53
CA PRO A 189 13.03 16.54 -7.66
C PRO A 189 12.75 17.21 -6.31
N GLN A 190 11.75 18.08 -6.23
CA GLN A 190 11.33 18.72 -4.99
C GLN A 190 10.59 17.72 -4.08
N GLU A 191 9.61 16.98 -4.62
CA GLU A 191 8.89 15.94 -3.87
C GLU A 191 9.84 14.86 -3.35
N GLN A 192 10.79 14.40 -4.17
CA GLN A 192 11.81 13.45 -3.74
C GLN A 192 12.62 13.96 -2.54
N ARG A 193 13.03 15.25 -2.57
CA ARG A 193 13.72 15.90 -1.44
C ARG A 193 12.82 15.99 -0.21
N ASP A 194 11.56 16.37 -0.39
CA ASP A 194 10.61 16.52 0.71
C ASP A 194 10.30 15.18 1.38
N TYR A 195 10.16 14.10 0.60
CA TYR A 195 10.05 12.74 1.11
C TYR A 195 11.30 12.33 1.88
N ALA A 196 12.50 12.54 1.34
CA ALA A 196 13.74 12.23 2.03
C ALA A 196 13.87 13.00 3.36
N LEU A 197 13.52 14.29 3.38
CA LEU A 197 13.51 15.10 4.60
C LEU A 197 12.46 14.64 5.60
N TRP A 198 11.27 14.26 5.13
CA TRP A 198 10.21 13.71 5.96
C TRP A 198 10.63 12.38 6.60
N ILE A 199 11.17 11.43 5.83
CA ILE A 199 11.69 10.15 6.33
C ILE A 199 12.76 10.39 7.40
N ARG A 200 13.69 11.32 7.16
CA ARG A 200 14.75 11.65 8.12
C ARG A 200 14.20 12.28 9.41
N ARG A 201 13.17 13.12 9.31
CA ARG A 201 12.48 13.69 10.49
C ARG A 201 11.76 12.61 11.28
N LEU A 202 11.04 11.72 10.58
CA LEU A 202 10.33 10.60 11.19
C LEU A 202 11.30 9.65 11.91
N ALA A 203 12.42 9.29 11.27
CA ALA A 203 13.47 8.49 11.89
C ALA A 203 14.01 9.12 13.18
N ARG A 204 14.32 10.43 13.18
CA ARG A 204 14.75 11.13 14.40
C ARG A 204 13.67 11.14 15.49
N GLY A 205 12.41 11.38 15.10
CA GLY A 205 11.27 11.33 16.02
C GLY A 205 11.09 9.95 16.66
N ALA A 206 11.36 8.89 15.89
CA ALA A 206 11.38 7.50 16.33
C ALA A 206 12.64 7.11 17.14
N GLY A 207 13.52 8.07 17.48
CA GLY A 207 14.78 7.80 18.18
C GLY A 207 15.84 7.09 17.34
N GLN A 208 15.63 6.95 16.03
CA GLN A 208 16.57 6.34 15.10
C GLN A 208 17.55 7.38 14.55
N LYS A 209 18.78 6.96 14.26
CA LYS A 209 19.78 7.81 13.61
C LYS A 209 19.64 7.67 12.08
N PRO A 210 19.26 8.74 11.35
CA PRO A 210 19.21 8.67 9.89
C PRO A 210 20.60 8.41 9.30
N ALA A 211 20.64 7.73 8.16
CA ALA A 211 21.88 7.46 7.43
C ALA A 211 22.54 8.74 6.89
N ASP A 212 23.75 8.61 6.37
CA ASP A 212 24.45 9.70 5.70
C ASP A 212 23.69 10.11 4.42
N ALA A 213 23.34 11.39 4.30
CA ALA A 213 22.62 11.91 3.14
C ALA A 213 23.45 11.82 1.84
N ARG A 214 24.79 11.74 1.94
CA ARG A 214 25.69 11.59 0.80
C ARG A 214 25.57 10.24 0.10
N LYS A 215 24.96 9.24 0.74
CA LYS A 215 24.66 7.94 0.14
C LYS A 215 23.43 7.95 -0.79
N GLY A 216 22.80 9.11 -1.01
CA GLY A 216 21.65 9.23 -1.91
C GLY A 216 20.53 8.24 -1.55
N PHE A 217 20.04 7.52 -2.55
CA PHE A 217 18.94 6.56 -2.37
C PHE A 217 19.27 5.42 -1.41
N GLN A 218 20.51 4.90 -1.44
CA GLN A 218 20.96 3.89 -0.50
C GLN A 218 20.81 4.39 0.94
N GLY A 219 21.19 5.64 1.22
CA GLY A 219 20.99 6.25 2.53
C GLY A 219 19.51 6.40 2.92
N THR A 220 18.63 6.64 1.95
CA THR A 220 17.18 6.64 2.19
C THR A 220 16.68 5.25 2.59
N LEU A 221 17.08 4.20 1.85
CA LEU A 221 16.72 2.81 2.18
C LEU A 221 17.30 2.37 3.53
N GLU A 222 18.54 2.72 3.86
CA GLU A 222 19.14 2.48 5.19
C GLU A 222 18.34 3.16 6.32
N THR A 223 17.87 4.39 6.07
CA THR A 223 17.05 5.12 7.06
C THR A 223 15.67 4.48 7.21
N LEU A 224 15.07 4.04 6.10
CA LEU A 224 13.79 3.33 6.11
C LEU A 224 13.89 1.96 6.76
N ASP A 225 15.01 1.25 6.62
CA ASP A 225 15.24 -0.02 7.32
C ASP A 225 15.22 0.20 8.83
N GLY A 226 15.97 1.17 9.35
CA GLY A 226 15.94 1.51 10.78
C GLY A 226 14.54 1.88 11.28
N LEU A 227 13.76 2.61 10.47
CA LEU A 227 12.36 2.91 10.77
C LEU A 227 11.47 1.66 10.74
N ALA A 228 11.67 0.77 9.76
CA ALA A 228 10.95 -0.49 9.66
C ALA A 228 11.22 -1.38 10.88
N GLN A 229 12.49 -1.54 11.27
CA GLN A 229 12.86 -2.29 12.48
C GLN A 229 12.15 -1.72 13.72
N ALA A 230 12.13 -0.39 13.87
CA ALA A 230 11.47 0.25 15.01
C ALA A 230 9.93 0.09 14.97
N TYR A 231 9.29 0.31 13.82
CA TYR A 231 7.85 0.12 13.63
C TYR A 231 7.43 -1.32 13.88
N PHE A 232 8.14 -2.28 13.30
CA PHE A 232 7.79 -3.69 13.41
C PHE A 232 8.10 -4.26 14.80
N ALA A 233 9.14 -3.78 15.49
CA ALA A 233 9.36 -4.10 16.90
C ALA A 233 8.26 -3.54 17.79
N GLU A 234 7.73 -2.35 17.49
CA GLU A 234 6.61 -1.78 18.22
C GLU A 234 5.34 -2.61 18.03
N ILE A 235 5.01 -3.05 16.80
CA ILE A 235 3.77 -3.80 16.57
C ILE A 235 3.88 -5.27 16.98
N HIS A 236 4.99 -5.95 16.67
CA HIS A 236 5.21 -7.39 16.92
C HIS A 236 5.85 -7.70 18.27
N GLY A 237 6.26 -6.67 19.02
CA GLY A 237 7.00 -6.84 20.26
C GLY A 237 8.50 -7.08 20.04
N THR A 238 9.32 -6.55 20.96
CA THR A 238 10.78 -6.59 20.88
C THR A 238 11.38 -7.99 21.06
N GLY A 239 10.62 -8.94 21.62
CA GLY A 239 11.02 -10.35 21.77
C GLY A 239 11.06 -11.13 20.46
N ASN A 240 10.39 -10.65 19.40
CA ASN A 240 10.26 -11.35 18.11
C ASN A 240 11.35 -10.91 17.09
N VAL A 241 12.62 -10.99 17.49
CA VAL A 241 13.76 -10.40 16.73
C VAL A 241 13.82 -10.84 15.27
N GLU A 242 13.75 -12.15 14.99
CA GLU A 242 13.82 -12.64 13.60
C GLU A 242 12.62 -12.18 12.77
N ARG A 243 11.43 -12.13 13.36
CA ARG A 243 10.22 -11.65 12.68
C ARG A 243 10.33 -10.18 12.28
N VAL A 244 10.90 -9.35 13.17
CA VAL A 244 11.14 -7.92 12.92
C VAL A 244 12.20 -7.76 11.84
N LYS A 245 13.30 -8.53 11.91
CA LYS A 245 14.38 -8.52 10.92
C LYS A 245 13.89 -8.91 9.52
N GLU A 246 13.03 -9.93 9.41
CA GLU A 246 12.40 -10.34 8.14
C GLU A 246 11.58 -9.22 7.46
N ARG A 247 11.22 -8.17 8.21
CA ARG A 247 10.47 -6.98 7.74
C ARG A 247 11.35 -5.76 7.46
N GLY A 248 12.66 -5.95 7.44
CA GLY A 248 13.60 -4.89 7.07
C GLY A 248 13.46 -4.41 5.64
N VAL A 249 14.19 -3.34 5.34
CA VAL A 249 14.29 -2.75 4.00
C VAL A 249 15.67 -3.05 3.43
N THR A 250 15.69 -3.69 2.27
CA THR A 250 16.90 -4.00 1.53
C THR A 250 17.58 -2.71 1.07
N SER A 251 18.79 -2.43 1.56
CA SER A 251 19.55 -1.22 1.23
C SER A 251 20.88 -1.50 0.51
N ASP A 252 21.24 -2.78 0.33
CA ASP A 252 22.40 -3.21 -0.44
C ASP A 252 22.10 -3.15 -1.94
N ILE A 253 22.22 -1.95 -2.50
CA ILE A 253 21.92 -1.60 -3.89
C ILE A 253 23.16 -1.03 -4.59
N PRO A 254 23.20 -1.03 -5.94
CA PRO A 254 24.32 -0.43 -6.68
C PRO A 254 24.56 1.03 -6.29
N THR A 255 25.81 1.39 -5.96
CA THR A 255 26.16 2.75 -5.51
C THR A 255 26.03 3.80 -6.61
N ALA A 256 26.11 3.39 -7.87
CA ALA A 256 25.98 4.27 -9.04
C ALA A 256 24.52 4.47 -9.48
N LEU A 257 23.55 3.92 -8.74
CA LEU A 257 22.13 4.02 -9.07
C LEU A 257 21.64 5.47 -8.98
N GLU A 258 21.03 5.95 -10.06
CA GLU A 258 20.40 7.28 -10.12
C GLU A 258 18.88 7.20 -10.33
N PHE A 259 18.19 8.27 -9.95
CA PHE A 259 16.79 8.48 -10.33
C PHE A 259 16.69 9.40 -11.53
N PHE A 260 15.79 9.08 -12.44
CA PHE A 260 15.39 9.95 -13.52
C PHE A 260 13.90 10.26 -13.39
N SER A 261 13.59 11.53 -13.20
CA SER A 261 12.21 11.98 -13.10
C SER A 261 11.62 12.19 -14.48
N ILE A 262 10.42 11.65 -14.72
CA ILE A 262 9.60 11.99 -15.88
C ILE A 262 8.56 13.08 -15.58
N TYR A 263 8.54 13.63 -14.36
CA TYR A 263 7.54 14.61 -13.88
C TYR A 263 7.26 15.75 -14.87
N ASP A 264 8.33 16.37 -15.41
CA ASP A 264 8.22 17.50 -16.33
C ASP A 264 7.52 17.14 -17.66
N TYR A 265 7.39 15.84 -17.96
CA TYR A 265 6.81 15.29 -19.18
C TYR A 265 5.41 14.72 -18.98
N THR A 266 5.01 14.51 -17.72
CA THR A 266 3.80 13.78 -17.37
C THR A 266 2.84 14.73 -16.66
N SER A 267 1.84 15.23 -17.38
CA SER A 267 0.79 15.99 -16.71
C SER A 267 -0.22 15.01 -16.14
N TYR A 268 -0.10 14.67 -14.87
CA TYR A 268 -0.98 13.77 -14.10
C TYR A 268 -2.46 14.22 -13.97
N ALA A 269 -2.92 15.14 -14.81
CA ALA A 269 -4.33 15.52 -14.89
C ALA A 269 -5.14 14.33 -15.41
N SER A 270 -5.93 13.73 -14.51
CA SER A 270 -6.67 12.46 -14.68
C SER A 270 -7.50 12.36 -15.98
N GLY A 271 -8.04 13.48 -16.47
CA GLY A 271 -8.83 13.51 -17.70
C GLY A 271 -8.01 13.42 -19.00
N ALA A 272 -6.74 13.85 -18.98
CA ALA A 272 -5.93 13.90 -20.20
C ALA A 272 -5.54 12.51 -20.71
N HIS A 273 -5.46 11.53 -19.81
CA HIS A 273 -4.90 10.20 -20.10
C HIS A 273 -5.95 9.12 -20.34
N TRP A 274 -7.23 9.48 -20.35
CA TRP A 274 -8.32 8.50 -20.41
C TRP A 274 -8.21 7.58 -21.63
N ARG A 275 -8.02 8.15 -22.82
CA ARG A 275 -7.84 7.39 -24.07
C ARG A 275 -6.67 6.40 -24.01
N LEU A 276 -5.55 6.81 -23.40
CA LEU A 276 -4.42 5.90 -23.22
C LEU A 276 -4.79 4.76 -22.27
N LEU A 277 -5.39 5.09 -21.12
CA LEU A 277 -5.70 4.13 -20.07
C LEU A 277 -6.78 3.13 -20.51
N THR A 278 -7.93 3.59 -20.97
CA THR A 278 -9.06 2.69 -21.30
C THR A 278 -8.95 2.11 -22.71
N ASP A 279 -8.70 2.96 -23.71
CA ASP A 279 -8.86 2.52 -25.10
C ASP A 279 -7.62 1.79 -25.61
N PHE A 280 -6.42 2.24 -25.22
CA PHE A 280 -5.17 1.64 -25.67
C PHE A 280 -4.67 0.53 -24.72
N LEU A 281 -4.59 0.81 -23.41
CA LEU A 281 -4.12 -0.18 -22.42
C LEU A 281 -5.20 -1.16 -21.97
N GLY A 282 -6.48 -0.88 -22.25
CA GLY A 282 -7.59 -1.74 -21.83
C GLY A 282 -7.78 -1.76 -20.32
N PHE A 283 -7.46 -0.67 -19.62
CA PHE A 283 -7.61 -0.60 -18.16
C PHE A 283 -9.08 -0.71 -17.75
N VAL A 284 -9.36 -1.57 -16.78
CA VAL A 284 -10.71 -1.80 -16.21
C VAL A 284 -10.71 -1.38 -14.76
N PHE A 285 -11.69 -0.55 -14.40
CA PHE A 285 -12.01 -0.19 -13.03
C PHE A 285 -13.02 -1.22 -12.49
N ASP A 286 -12.68 -1.92 -11.39
CA ASP A 286 -13.62 -2.81 -10.70
C ASP A 286 -14.07 -2.23 -9.35
N GLU A 287 -15.13 -2.82 -8.80
CA GLU A 287 -15.81 -2.35 -7.59
C GLU A 287 -14.93 -2.44 -6.32
N ILE A 288 -14.00 -3.39 -6.28
CA ILE A 288 -13.15 -3.69 -5.11
C ILE A 288 -11.85 -2.88 -5.16
N ALA A 289 -11.22 -2.75 -6.33
CA ALA A 289 -10.01 -1.94 -6.49
C ALA A 289 -10.30 -0.46 -6.77
N PHE A 290 -11.53 -0.13 -7.19
CA PHE A 290 -12.09 1.15 -7.66
C PHE A 290 -11.18 2.40 -7.61
N ASN A 291 -10.06 2.39 -8.35
CA ASN A 291 -8.97 3.39 -8.38
C ASN A 291 -7.72 3.09 -7.54
N PHE A 292 -7.17 1.88 -7.62
CA PHE A 292 -5.76 1.67 -7.28
C PHE A 292 -4.90 2.73 -8.01
N THR A 293 -4.22 3.58 -7.24
CA THR A 293 -3.18 4.50 -7.69
C THR A 293 -1.80 3.83 -7.59
N GLU A 294 -0.76 4.52 -8.07
CA GLU A 294 0.63 4.06 -8.28
C GLU A 294 1.25 3.17 -7.19
N SER A 295 0.83 3.35 -5.94
CA SER A 295 1.39 2.67 -4.76
C SER A 295 0.32 2.17 -3.80
N ASP A 296 -0.92 2.02 -4.27
CA ASP A 296 -1.98 1.59 -3.37
C ASP A 296 -1.78 0.13 -3.00
N CYS A 297 -1.74 -0.12 -1.71
CA CYS A 297 -1.86 -1.43 -1.09
C CYS A 297 -3.04 -1.45 -0.12
N ALA A 298 -3.76 -0.34 -0.11
CA ALA A 298 -5.01 -0.13 0.54
C ALA A 298 -6.14 -0.50 -0.42
N ASN A 299 -7.06 -1.31 0.07
CA ASN A 299 -8.34 -1.48 -0.57
C ASN A 299 -9.35 -0.50 0.09
N PRO A 300 -9.82 0.54 -0.62
CA PRO A 300 -10.77 1.50 -0.06
C PRO A 300 -12.06 0.86 0.46
N ALA A 301 -12.52 -0.24 -0.15
CA ALA A 301 -13.70 -0.97 0.30
C ALA A 301 -13.47 -1.64 1.66
N LEU A 302 -12.28 -2.24 1.90
CA LEU A 302 -11.95 -2.79 3.22
C LEU A 302 -11.81 -1.70 4.29
N MET A 303 -11.27 -0.53 3.95
CA MET A 303 -11.21 0.61 4.89
C MET A 303 -12.60 1.10 5.27
N ALA A 304 -13.50 1.24 4.29
CA ALA A 304 -14.90 1.55 4.52
C ALA A 304 -15.57 0.47 5.38
N HIS A 305 -15.30 -0.80 5.10
CA HIS A 305 -15.83 -1.93 5.84
C HIS A 305 -15.40 -1.91 7.32
N LEU A 306 -14.12 -1.70 7.62
CA LEU A 306 -13.65 -1.53 9.00
C LEU A 306 -14.32 -0.35 9.71
N ARG A 307 -14.55 0.76 8.98
CA ARG A 307 -15.28 1.89 9.55
C ARG A 307 -16.73 1.53 9.87
N GLY A 308 -17.40 0.82 8.98
CA GLY A 308 -18.75 0.30 9.19
C GLY A 308 -18.82 -0.63 10.40
N LEU A 309 -17.94 -1.63 10.47
CA LEU A 309 -17.87 -2.60 11.57
C LEU A 309 -17.61 -1.92 12.92
N ARG A 310 -16.68 -0.96 12.98
CA ARG A 310 -16.40 -0.23 14.22
C ARG A 310 -17.62 0.57 14.70
N THR A 311 -18.30 1.26 13.78
CA THR A 311 -19.50 2.03 14.12
C THR A 311 -20.65 1.13 14.56
N GLU A 312 -20.82 -0.02 13.92
CA GLU A 312 -21.85 -0.99 14.27
C GLU A 312 -21.60 -1.68 15.61
N TYR A 313 -20.43 -2.31 15.76
CA TYR A 313 -20.16 -3.19 16.88
C TYR A 313 -19.66 -2.40 18.09
N VAL A 314 -18.66 -1.54 17.92
CA VAL A 314 -18.04 -0.81 19.05
C VAL A 314 -18.91 0.35 19.49
N TYR A 315 -19.46 1.12 18.55
CA TYR A 315 -20.28 2.29 18.90
C TYR A 315 -21.77 1.97 19.07
N ARG A 316 -22.18 0.73 18.77
CA ARG A 316 -23.59 0.29 18.83
C ARG A 316 -24.52 1.18 17.99
N ARG A 317 -24.03 1.62 16.84
CA ARG A 317 -24.78 2.40 15.84
C ARG A 317 -25.00 1.54 14.59
N THR A 318 -25.36 2.12 13.45
CA THR A 318 -25.59 1.33 12.22
C THR A 318 -24.32 1.25 11.37
N TYR A 319 -24.14 0.12 10.69
CA TYR A 319 -23.07 -0.07 9.70
C TYR A 319 -23.11 1.03 8.62
N ARG A 320 -24.30 1.35 8.11
CA ARG A 320 -24.57 2.45 7.17
C ARG A 320 -23.99 3.79 7.64
N GLU A 321 -24.15 4.13 8.92
CA GLU A 321 -23.62 5.39 9.45
C GLU A 321 -22.09 5.44 9.34
N GLY A 322 -21.42 4.33 9.66
CA GLY A 322 -19.96 4.21 9.49
C GLY A 322 -19.54 4.33 8.03
N ILE A 323 -20.28 3.71 7.11
CA ILE A 323 -20.03 3.83 5.67
C ILE A 323 -20.21 5.27 5.19
N ALA A 324 -21.28 5.96 5.60
CA ALA A 324 -21.52 7.35 5.24
C ALA A 324 -20.36 8.27 5.68
N GLN A 325 -19.79 8.05 6.87
CA GLN A 325 -18.61 8.77 7.35
C GLN A 325 -17.37 8.55 6.46
N TYR A 326 -17.17 7.32 5.97
CA TYR A 326 -16.08 7.02 5.05
C TYR A 326 -16.31 7.61 3.65
N VAL A 327 -17.52 7.48 3.12
CA VAL A 327 -17.89 7.99 1.79
C VAL A 327 -17.74 9.50 1.73
N ASP A 328 -18.22 10.23 2.73
CA ASP A 328 -18.05 11.69 2.83
C ASP A 328 -16.57 12.10 2.75
N PHE A 329 -15.71 11.43 3.53
CA PHE A 329 -14.27 11.63 3.48
C PHE A 329 -13.67 11.29 2.09
N ALA A 330 -14.04 10.15 1.51
CA ALA A 330 -13.50 9.67 0.25
C ALA A 330 -13.87 10.61 -0.91
N LEU A 331 -15.10 11.11 -0.97
CA LEU A 331 -15.55 12.03 -2.02
C LEU A 331 -14.82 13.38 -1.94
N GLU A 332 -14.59 13.92 -0.75
CA GLU A 332 -13.76 15.10 -0.56
C GLU A 332 -12.31 14.87 -1.03
N LEU A 333 -11.76 13.67 -0.78
CA LEU A 333 -10.43 13.31 -1.23
C LEU A 333 -10.35 13.18 -2.76
N MET A 334 -11.30 12.49 -3.40
CA MET A 334 -11.38 12.33 -4.85
C MET A 334 -11.48 13.68 -5.56
N ARG A 335 -12.32 14.60 -5.05
CA ARG A 335 -12.46 15.95 -5.60
C ARG A 335 -11.17 16.76 -5.47
N ARG A 336 -10.50 16.71 -4.31
CA ARG A 336 -9.18 17.36 -4.11
C ARG A 336 -8.10 16.81 -5.04
N LYS A 337 -8.16 15.50 -5.32
CA LYS A 337 -7.27 14.83 -6.27
C LYS A 337 -7.71 14.97 -7.73
N HIS A 338 -8.73 15.78 -8.02
CA HIS A 338 -9.25 16.03 -9.37
C HIS A 338 -9.57 14.74 -10.13
N PHE A 339 -10.25 13.80 -9.49
CA PHE A 339 -10.76 12.60 -10.18
C PHE A 339 -11.81 13.00 -11.22
N PRO A 340 -11.95 12.25 -12.34
CA PRO A 340 -13.02 12.47 -13.30
C PRO A 340 -14.40 12.40 -12.65
N ASP A 341 -15.28 13.35 -12.98
CA ASP A 341 -16.61 13.49 -12.33
C ASP A 341 -17.44 12.21 -12.38
N HIS A 342 -17.41 11.49 -13.51
CA HIS A 342 -18.15 10.23 -13.66
C HIS A 342 -17.72 9.14 -12.65
N LEU A 343 -16.44 9.10 -12.24
CA LEU A 343 -15.96 8.17 -11.22
C LEU A 343 -16.38 8.61 -9.81
N VAL A 344 -16.45 9.92 -9.56
CA VAL A 344 -16.99 10.48 -8.31
C VAL A 344 -18.47 10.11 -8.18
N GLU A 345 -19.25 10.32 -9.23
CA GLU A 345 -20.67 9.95 -9.27
C GLU A 345 -20.89 8.43 -9.13
N GLU A 346 -20.02 7.61 -9.71
CA GLU A 346 -20.11 6.16 -9.55
C GLU A 346 -19.85 5.73 -8.09
N MET A 347 -18.87 6.33 -7.43
CA MET A 347 -18.62 6.13 -6.00
C MET A 347 -19.83 6.56 -5.16
N GLU A 348 -20.47 7.69 -5.48
CA GLU A 348 -21.70 8.15 -4.81
C GLU A 348 -22.85 7.16 -4.99
N ARG A 349 -23.12 6.73 -6.23
CA ARG A 349 -24.21 5.79 -6.55
C ARG A 349 -24.05 4.46 -5.83
N ARG A 350 -22.81 3.95 -5.71
CA ARG A 350 -22.49 2.67 -5.05
C ARG A 350 -23.01 2.58 -3.61
N TYR A 351 -22.99 3.70 -2.87
CA TYR A 351 -23.39 3.74 -1.45
C TYR A 351 -24.71 4.50 -1.21
N ALA A 352 -25.44 4.86 -2.27
CA ALA A 352 -26.64 5.69 -2.17
C ALA A 352 -27.84 4.98 -1.53
N THR A 353 -27.94 3.65 -1.60
CA THR A 353 -29.09 2.87 -1.12
C THR A 353 -28.73 1.86 -0.04
N GLU A 354 -29.74 1.20 0.55
CA GLU A 354 -29.55 0.07 1.46
C GLU A 354 -28.93 -1.13 0.77
N GLU A 355 -29.46 -1.46 -0.39
CA GLU A 355 -28.99 -2.56 -1.20
C GLU A 355 -27.52 -2.37 -1.63
N GLY A 356 -27.11 -1.15 -2.00
CA GLY A 356 -25.73 -0.85 -2.38
C GLY A 356 -24.73 -0.99 -1.22
N VAL A 357 -25.11 -0.54 -0.02
CA VAL A 357 -24.27 -0.68 1.18
C VAL A 357 -24.13 -2.15 1.58
N GLU A 358 -25.21 -2.92 1.58
CA GLU A 358 -25.16 -4.35 1.92
C GLU A 358 -24.42 -5.17 0.85
N ALA A 359 -24.56 -4.84 -0.44
CA ALA A 359 -23.78 -5.45 -1.50
C ALA A 359 -22.27 -5.22 -1.28
N MET A 360 -21.86 -4.00 -0.97
CA MET A 360 -20.46 -3.69 -0.68
C MET A 360 -19.97 -4.31 0.63
N ARG A 361 -20.83 -4.48 1.63
CA ARG A 361 -20.50 -5.23 2.86
C ARG A 361 -20.19 -6.68 2.54
N ALA A 362 -21.02 -7.34 1.74
CA ALA A 362 -20.81 -8.72 1.31
C ALA A 362 -19.51 -8.84 0.50
N ALA A 363 -19.30 -7.95 -0.48
CA ALA A 363 -18.12 -7.98 -1.34
C ALA A 363 -16.82 -7.72 -0.56
N ALA A 364 -16.83 -6.78 0.41
CA ALA A 364 -15.67 -6.52 1.27
C ALA A 364 -15.39 -7.70 2.23
N THR A 365 -16.43 -8.38 2.72
CA THR A 365 -16.30 -9.57 3.57
C THR A 365 -15.64 -10.71 2.79
N GLU A 366 -16.17 -11.04 1.61
CA GLU A 366 -15.62 -12.07 0.73
C GLU A 366 -14.17 -11.73 0.35
N TYR A 367 -13.89 -10.47 0.01
CA TYR A 367 -12.54 -10.05 -0.33
C TYR A 367 -11.56 -10.19 0.85
N GLY A 368 -11.98 -9.87 2.07
CA GLY A 368 -11.18 -10.07 3.28
C GLY A 368 -10.79 -11.54 3.48
N GLU A 369 -11.73 -12.46 3.28
CA GLU A 369 -11.51 -13.89 3.36
C GLU A 369 -10.57 -14.39 2.26
N VAL A 370 -10.80 -14.00 1.01
CA VAL A 370 -9.99 -14.47 -0.13
C VAL A 370 -8.56 -13.90 -0.11
N ALA A 371 -8.42 -12.60 0.18
CA ALA A 371 -7.13 -11.92 0.08
C ALA A 371 -6.25 -12.07 1.33
N PHE A 372 -6.87 -12.15 2.52
CA PHE A 372 -6.16 -12.16 3.81
C PHE A 372 -6.54 -13.34 4.72
N GLY A 373 -7.51 -14.16 4.33
CA GLY A 373 -8.02 -15.27 5.13
C GLY A 373 -8.81 -14.84 6.37
N VAL A 374 -9.18 -13.57 6.50
CA VAL A 374 -9.79 -13.04 7.74
C VAL A 374 -11.30 -13.11 7.72
N SER A 375 -11.87 -13.57 8.83
CA SER A 375 -13.32 -13.59 9.02
C SER A 375 -13.83 -12.26 9.57
N THR A 376 -15.13 -12.00 9.44
CA THR A 376 -15.79 -10.86 10.09
C THR A 376 -15.59 -10.88 11.61
N GLU A 377 -15.62 -12.05 12.26
CA GLU A 377 -15.35 -12.19 13.71
C GLU A 377 -13.97 -11.62 14.08
N GLN A 378 -12.94 -11.92 13.29
CA GLN A 378 -11.58 -11.42 13.50
C GLN A 378 -11.47 -9.91 13.25
N LEU A 379 -12.17 -9.39 12.24
CA LEU A 379 -12.22 -7.94 11.99
C LEU A 379 -12.98 -7.19 13.10
N VAL A 380 -14.07 -7.78 13.63
CA VAL A 380 -14.81 -7.23 14.78
C VAL A 380 -13.90 -7.23 16.01
N CYS A 381 -13.23 -8.35 16.31
CA CYS A 381 -12.23 -8.42 17.37
C CYS A 381 -11.16 -7.31 17.22
N MET A 382 -10.66 -7.09 16.01
CA MET A 382 -9.66 -6.07 15.72
C MET A 382 -10.14 -4.64 16.00
N VAL A 383 -11.36 -4.26 15.57
CA VAL A 383 -11.88 -2.89 15.78
C VAL A 383 -12.17 -2.59 17.25
N TYR A 384 -12.46 -3.60 18.08
CA TYR A 384 -12.51 -3.46 19.54
C TYR A 384 -11.12 -3.26 20.16
N SER A 385 -10.08 -3.84 19.54
CA SER A 385 -8.72 -3.86 20.09
C SER A 385 -8.66 -4.41 21.54
N PRO A 386 -9.34 -5.53 21.86
CA PRO A 386 -9.61 -5.96 23.24
C PRO A 386 -8.37 -6.43 23.98
N PHE A 387 -7.36 -6.90 23.26
CA PHE A 387 -6.14 -7.47 23.82
C PHE A 387 -5.01 -6.45 23.95
N ALA A 388 -5.12 -5.30 23.28
CA ALA A 388 -4.06 -4.29 23.26
C ALA A 388 -4.11 -3.38 24.49
N GLY A 389 -2.98 -2.73 24.81
CA GLY A 389 -2.91 -1.69 25.84
C GLY A 389 -3.36 -2.18 27.21
N ARG A 390 -2.77 -3.28 27.70
CA ARG A 390 -3.16 -3.96 28.95
C ARG A 390 -4.60 -4.49 28.96
N ALA A 391 -5.12 -4.86 27.80
CA ALA A 391 -6.47 -5.39 27.62
C ALA A 391 -7.56 -4.43 28.16
N ALA A 392 -7.42 -3.14 27.84
CA ALA A 392 -8.31 -2.09 28.33
C ALA A 392 -9.77 -2.30 27.90
N HIS A 393 -9.99 -2.87 26.71
CA HIS A 393 -11.33 -3.06 26.12
C HIS A 393 -11.83 -4.51 26.18
N LEU A 394 -11.12 -5.39 26.91
CA LEU A 394 -11.46 -6.80 26.98
C LEU A 394 -12.85 -7.04 27.55
N HIS A 395 -13.18 -6.40 28.68
CA HIS A 395 -14.46 -6.59 29.34
C HIS A 395 -15.64 -6.29 28.41
N ASP A 396 -15.63 -5.08 27.81
CA ASP A 396 -16.68 -4.62 26.91
C ASP A 396 -16.82 -5.54 25.69
N TYR A 397 -15.69 -5.99 25.12
CA TYR A 397 -15.69 -6.94 24.01
C TYR A 397 -16.26 -8.30 24.38
N LEU A 398 -15.87 -8.87 25.53
CA LEU A 398 -16.40 -10.16 25.98
C LEU A 398 -17.90 -10.04 26.27
N ALA A 399 -18.33 -8.99 26.97
CA ALA A 399 -19.75 -8.79 27.27
C ALA A 399 -20.60 -8.62 26.01
N ALA A 400 -20.00 -8.02 24.98
CA ALA A 400 -20.62 -7.74 23.70
C ALA A 400 -20.73 -8.96 22.79
N GLU A 401 -19.59 -9.63 22.55
CA GLU A 401 -19.42 -10.56 21.43
C GLU A 401 -19.17 -12.00 21.90
N HIS A 402 -18.66 -12.19 23.12
CA HIS A 402 -18.38 -13.51 23.70
C HIS A 402 -18.79 -13.61 25.18
N PRO A 403 -20.09 -13.44 25.54
CA PRO A 403 -20.52 -13.41 26.93
C PRO A 403 -20.15 -14.68 27.72
N GLU A 404 -20.02 -15.80 27.03
CA GLU A 404 -19.59 -17.08 27.58
C GLU A 404 -18.14 -17.07 28.10
N LEU A 405 -17.31 -16.13 27.64
CA LEU A 405 -15.91 -15.97 28.06
C LEU A 405 -15.73 -14.96 29.20
N LEU A 406 -16.79 -14.25 29.62
CA LEU A 406 -16.70 -13.29 30.74
C LEU A 406 -16.20 -13.95 32.03
N MET A 407 -16.56 -15.21 32.26
CA MET A 407 -16.11 -15.96 33.45
C MET A 407 -14.63 -16.32 33.41
N ASP A 408 -14.02 -16.28 32.24
CA ASP A 408 -12.59 -16.53 32.03
C ASP A 408 -11.78 -15.21 31.91
N GLU A 409 -12.38 -14.03 32.13
CA GLU A 409 -11.70 -12.74 31.89
C GLU A 409 -10.37 -12.62 32.63
N GLU A 410 -10.32 -12.98 33.92
CA GLU A 410 -9.08 -12.96 34.70
C GLU A 410 -8.01 -13.91 34.14
N ARG A 411 -8.43 -15.10 33.68
CA ARG A 411 -7.54 -16.12 33.09
C ARG A 411 -7.01 -15.66 31.73
N ILE A 412 -7.85 -15.02 30.94
CA ILE A 412 -7.47 -14.37 29.68
C ILE A 412 -6.44 -13.27 29.95
N ARG A 413 -6.69 -12.37 30.91
CA ARG A 413 -5.72 -11.32 31.28
C ARG A 413 -4.39 -11.90 31.75
N ALA A 414 -4.42 -12.99 32.53
CA ALA A 414 -3.21 -13.67 32.98
C ALA A 414 -2.41 -14.27 31.80
N LEU A 415 -3.08 -14.94 30.85
CA LEU A 415 -2.44 -15.48 29.64
C LEU A 415 -1.81 -14.36 28.79
N LEU A 416 -2.54 -13.27 28.57
CA LEU A 416 -2.07 -12.09 27.84
C LEU A 416 -0.85 -11.43 28.49
N ALA A 417 -0.75 -11.49 29.82
CA ALA A 417 0.39 -11.00 30.59
C ALA A 417 1.59 -11.97 30.61
N GLY A 418 1.56 -13.06 29.84
CA GLY A 418 2.63 -14.07 29.79
C GLY A 418 2.47 -15.25 30.74
N GLY A 419 1.30 -15.38 31.39
CA GLY A 419 0.96 -16.54 32.21
C GLY A 419 0.74 -17.82 31.40
N PRO A 420 0.61 -18.98 32.08
CA PRO A 420 0.35 -20.25 31.41
C PRO A 420 -1.03 -20.27 30.72
N ASP A 421 -1.14 -21.01 29.60
CA ASP A 421 -2.43 -21.25 28.96
C ASP A 421 -3.22 -22.31 29.74
N GLU A 422 -4.30 -21.87 30.39
CA GLU A 422 -5.25 -22.72 31.11
C GLU A 422 -6.45 -23.16 30.25
N GLY A 423 -6.28 -23.25 28.93
CA GLY A 423 -7.27 -23.76 27.99
C GLY A 423 -8.08 -22.69 27.26
N VAL A 424 -7.66 -21.42 27.33
CA VAL A 424 -8.32 -20.29 26.64
C VAL A 424 -7.59 -19.88 25.37
N GLY A 425 -6.29 -20.18 25.25
CA GLY A 425 -5.43 -19.72 24.14
C GLY A 425 -5.98 -20.06 22.76
N ALA A 426 -6.24 -21.35 22.48
CA ALA A 426 -6.74 -21.79 21.18
C ALA A 426 -8.08 -21.14 20.76
N ARG A 427 -8.88 -20.68 21.72
CA ARG A 427 -10.11 -19.95 21.44
C ARG A 427 -9.82 -18.49 21.09
N LEU A 428 -8.95 -17.84 21.85
CA LEU A 428 -8.50 -16.48 21.54
C LEU A 428 -7.79 -16.40 20.19
N GLU A 429 -6.99 -17.42 19.82
CA GLU A 429 -6.32 -17.45 18.52
C GLU A 429 -7.30 -17.53 17.36
N ARG A 430 -8.39 -18.29 17.52
CA ARG A 430 -9.45 -18.39 16.51
C ARG A 430 -10.18 -17.06 16.33
N ILE A 431 -10.60 -16.46 17.44
CA ILE A 431 -11.38 -15.23 17.49
C ILE A 431 -10.58 -14.03 16.97
N SER A 432 -9.28 -13.94 17.29
CA SER A 432 -8.41 -12.85 16.87
C SER A 432 -7.75 -13.08 15.51
N GLY A 433 -7.54 -14.34 15.13
CA GLY A 433 -6.71 -14.70 13.99
C GLY A 433 -5.21 -14.54 14.23
N LEU A 434 -4.78 -14.34 15.47
CA LEU A 434 -3.41 -14.10 15.93
C LEU A 434 -2.98 -15.19 16.92
N SER A 435 -1.67 -15.50 17.00
CA SER A 435 -1.17 -16.48 17.98
C SER A 435 -1.19 -15.92 19.42
N VAL A 436 -1.12 -16.79 20.43
CA VAL A 436 -0.99 -16.33 21.83
C VAL A 436 0.20 -15.38 22.02
N THR A 437 1.33 -15.65 21.37
CA THR A 437 2.52 -14.78 21.41
C THR A 437 2.24 -13.39 20.82
N ASP A 438 1.43 -13.32 19.76
CA ASP A 438 1.00 -12.05 19.17
C ASP A 438 0.09 -11.27 20.12
N LEU A 439 -0.85 -11.97 20.76
CA LEU A 439 -1.76 -11.38 21.74
C LEU A 439 -1.02 -10.83 22.97
N GLN A 440 0.02 -11.53 23.43
CA GLN A 440 0.90 -11.06 24.49
C GLN A 440 1.67 -9.80 24.08
N ALA A 441 2.19 -9.76 22.84
CA ALA A 441 2.85 -8.58 22.31
C ALA A 441 1.90 -7.36 22.19
N LEU A 442 0.62 -7.59 21.85
CA LEU A 442 -0.42 -6.56 21.87
C LEU A 442 -0.68 -6.06 23.30
N TYR A 443 -0.79 -6.96 24.27
CA TYR A 443 -1.06 -6.65 25.67
C TYR A 443 -0.01 -5.73 26.29
N ASP A 444 1.27 -6.02 26.05
CA ASP A 444 2.39 -5.22 26.54
C ASP A 444 2.61 -3.92 25.74
N GLY A 445 2.10 -3.87 24.52
CA GLY A 445 2.37 -2.80 23.58
C GLY A 445 1.48 -1.56 23.72
N PRO A 446 1.92 -0.41 23.15
CA PRO A 446 1.08 0.78 23.10
C PRO A 446 -0.16 0.59 22.23
N LEU A 447 -1.26 1.21 22.67
CA LEU A 447 -2.51 1.34 21.95
C LEU A 447 -2.66 2.80 21.49
N TRP A 448 -2.66 3.03 20.18
CA TRP A 448 -2.85 4.36 19.60
C TRP A 448 -4.30 4.82 19.83
N SER A 449 -4.51 6.12 20.05
CA SER A 449 -5.85 6.67 20.29
C SER A 449 -6.16 7.84 19.34
N PRO A 450 -7.28 7.79 18.59
CA PRO A 450 -7.68 8.87 17.70
C PRO A 450 -8.06 10.17 18.43
N SER A 451 -8.34 10.08 19.74
CA SER A 451 -8.74 11.22 20.57
C SER A 451 -7.62 11.77 21.44
N ALA A 452 -6.41 11.21 21.37
CA ALA A 452 -5.26 11.77 22.07
C ALA A 452 -4.82 13.09 21.42
N GLU A 453 -4.28 14.01 22.22
CA GLU A 453 -3.69 15.25 21.71
C GLU A 453 -2.46 14.92 20.83
N LEU A 454 -2.33 15.62 19.71
CA LEU A 454 -1.26 15.38 18.73
C LEU A 454 0.12 15.47 19.40
N GLY A 455 0.97 14.47 19.17
CA GLY A 455 2.32 14.43 19.75
C GLY A 455 2.41 14.04 21.23
N THR A 456 1.31 13.70 21.90
CA THR A 456 1.34 13.19 23.28
C THR A 456 1.60 11.70 23.36
N GLN A 457 1.33 10.96 22.29
CA GLN A 457 1.57 9.52 22.21
C GLN A 457 3.00 9.25 21.72
N VAL A 458 3.70 8.38 22.44
CA VAL A 458 5.09 8.01 22.15
C VAL A 458 5.11 6.70 21.36
N GLY A 459 5.91 6.65 20.30
CA GLY A 459 6.07 5.48 19.44
C GLY A 459 6.12 5.86 17.97
N VAL A 460 6.64 4.97 17.15
CA VAL A 460 6.67 5.09 15.69
C VAL A 460 5.27 5.05 15.12
N LEU A 461 4.39 4.17 15.60
CA LEU A 461 3.01 4.09 15.09
C LEU A 461 2.27 5.42 15.29
N PRO A 462 2.19 6.02 16.50
CA PRO A 462 1.63 7.35 16.67
C PRO A 462 2.27 8.44 15.80
N LEU A 463 3.60 8.46 15.66
CA LEU A 463 4.30 9.44 14.80
C LEU A 463 3.89 9.32 13.32
N VAL A 464 3.79 8.10 12.80
CA VAL A 464 3.30 7.83 11.43
C VAL A 464 1.85 8.28 11.30
N MET A 465 1.02 8.02 12.32
CA MET A 465 -0.39 8.37 12.33
C MET A 465 -0.63 9.88 12.41
N ASP A 466 0.19 10.61 13.15
CA ASP A 466 0.08 12.07 13.34
C ASP A 466 0.54 12.84 12.10
N SER A 467 1.55 12.33 11.39
CA SER A 467 2.07 12.93 10.16
C SER A 467 1.29 12.58 8.89
N ASP A 468 0.25 11.75 9.00
CA ASP A 468 -0.60 11.34 7.89
C ASP A 468 -1.40 12.51 7.27
N PRO A 469 -1.23 12.83 5.97
CA PRO A 469 -1.98 13.90 5.28
C PRO A 469 -3.38 13.50 4.81
N HIS A 470 -3.71 12.21 4.70
CA HIS A 470 -4.97 11.69 4.17
C HIS A 470 -5.90 11.21 5.29
N LYS A 471 -6.27 12.14 6.17
CA LYS A 471 -7.18 11.92 7.29
C LYS A 471 -8.19 13.05 7.43
N LYS A 472 -9.32 12.75 8.05
CA LYS A 472 -10.33 13.70 8.49
C LYS A 472 -10.69 13.41 9.94
N ILE A 473 -10.67 14.45 10.77
CA ILE A 473 -11.19 14.38 12.14
C ILE A 473 -12.68 14.64 12.07
N ILE A 474 -13.46 13.76 12.67
CA ILE A 474 -14.92 13.83 12.70
C ILE A 474 -15.41 13.81 14.15
N ARG A 475 -16.63 14.31 14.36
CA ARG A 475 -17.35 14.16 15.62
C ARG A 475 -18.28 12.96 15.51
N VAL A 476 -18.22 12.07 16.49
CA VAL A 476 -19.07 10.88 16.54
C VAL A 476 -19.55 10.63 17.94
N LYS A 477 -20.70 9.97 18.08
CA LYS A 477 -21.14 9.41 19.36
C LYS A 477 -20.67 7.97 19.44
N ARG A 478 -19.94 7.62 20.51
CA ARG A 478 -19.45 6.24 20.73
C ARG A 478 -20.49 5.31 21.39
N SER A 479 -21.70 5.80 21.61
CA SER A 479 -22.90 5.01 21.95
C SER A 479 -24.15 5.78 21.50
N PRO A 480 -25.34 5.16 21.43
CA PRO A 480 -26.57 5.87 21.05
C PRO A 480 -26.88 7.06 21.97
N GLU A 481 -26.65 6.91 23.27
CA GLU A 481 -26.88 7.93 24.31
C GLU A 481 -25.63 8.75 24.68
N GLY A 482 -24.48 8.43 24.10
CA GLY A 482 -23.18 9.01 24.48
C GLY A 482 -22.95 10.45 24.00
N GLU A 483 -21.99 11.11 24.64
CA GLU A 483 -21.49 12.41 24.20
C GLU A 483 -20.76 12.32 22.86
N GLU A 484 -20.76 13.43 22.12
CA GLU A 484 -19.93 13.55 20.92
C GLU A 484 -18.46 13.65 21.30
N VAL A 485 -17.64 12.78 20.70
CA VAL A 485 -16.18 12.78 20.85
C VAL A 485 -15.52 12.89 19.49
N LEU A 486 -14.25 13.30 19.49
CA LEU A 486 -13.44 13.29 18.29
C LEU A 486 -13.02 11.86 17.93
N ASP A 487 -13.05 11.59 16.64
CA ASP A 487 -12.56 10.36 16.03
C ASP A 487 -11.95 10.68 14.66
N ARG A 488 -11.34 9.67 14.05
CA ARG A 488 -10.64 9.77 12.79
C ARG A 488 -11.27 8.86 11.74
N VAL A 489 -11.38 9.39 10.53
CA VAL A 489 -11.54 8.61 9.30
C VAL A 489 -10.30 8.85 8.46
N ALA A 490 -9.70 7.77 7.96
CA ALA A 490 -8.56 7.82 7.09
C ALA A 490 -8.72 6.80 5.97
N GLY A 491 -8.17 7.15 4.81
CA GLY A 491 -8.19 6.35 3.60
C GLY A 491 -7.22 6.91 2.57
N ARG A 492 -7.32 6.47 1.32
CA ARG A 492 -6.37 6.85 0.27
C ARG A 492 -7.06 7.12 -1.05
#